data_AF-A0A376BA72-F1
#
_entry.id   AF-A0A376BA72-F1
#
_cell.length_a   1.000
_cell.length_b   1.000
_cell.length_c   1.000
_cell.angle_alpha   90.00
_cell.angle_beta   90.00
_cell.angle_gamma   90.00
#
_symmetry.space_group_name_H-M   'P 1'
#
loop_
_entity.id
_entity.type
_entity.pdbx_description
1 polymer ?
#
loop_
_entity_poly.entity_id
_entity_poly.type
_entity_poly.pdbx_seq_one_letter_code
_entity_poly.pdbx_strand_id
1 'polypeptide(L)'
;MDCLVQFIMNLFIRHNEYEADAFATKLGYGKELSQALITLQVANLSSMHVDPLYSSYHYNHPTLIERLDAIEAEIVKLEKKN
;
A
#
# COMPACT_ATOMS: atom_id res chain seq x y z
N MET A 1 -10.90 19.04 17.19
CA MET A 1 -9.51 19.40 16.86
C MET A 1 -8.71 18.15 16.46
N ASP A 2 -8.96 17.00 17.08
CA ASP A 2 -8.20 15.76 16.84
C ASP A 2 -8.45 15.11 15.47
N CYS A 3 -9.67 15.24 14.91
CA CYS A 3 -10.03 14.60 13.64
C CYS A 3 -9.23 15.14 12.42
N LEU A 4 -8.91 16.45 12.40
CA LEU A 4 -8.11 17.04 11.34
C LEU A 4 -6.64 16.60 11.42
N VAL A 5 -6.08 16.54 12.63
CA VAL A 5 -4.72 16.04 12.85
C VAL A 5 -4.64 14.57 12.48
N GLN A 6 -5.63 13.76 12.88
CA GLN A 6 -5.70 12.34 12.54
C GLN A 6 -5.80 12.11 11.04
N PHE A 7 -6.59 12.90 10.32
CA PHE A 7 -6.68 12.83 8.87
C PHE A 7 -5.35 13.16 8.18
N ILE A 8 -4.68 14.25 8.60
CA ILE A 8 -3.37 14.64 8.05
C ILE A 8 -2.31 13.57 8.35
N MET A 9 -2.30 13.03 9.57
CA MET A 9 -1.37 11.97 9.96
C MET A 9 -1.62 10.69 9.15
N ASN A 10 -2.88 10.32 8.92
CA ASN A 10 -3.22 9.18 8.07
C ASN A 10 -2.73 9.37 6.63
N LEU A 11 -2.85 10.57 6.06
CA LEU A 11 -2.29 10.86 4.73
C LEU A 11 -0.76 10.72 4.71
N PHE A 12 -0.08 11.21 5.75
CA PHE A 12 1.38 11.10 5.86
C PHE A 12 1.84 9.64 6.00
N ILE A 13 1.15 8.83 6.81
CA ILE A 13 1.41 7.40 6.94
C ILE A 13 1.22 6.69 5.60
N ARG A 14 0.12 6.99 4.89
CA ARG A 14 -0.11 6.42 3.55
C ARG A 14 1.00 6.75 2.57
N HIS A 15 1.50 7.99 2.57
CA HIS A 15 2.63 8.37 1.73
C HIS A 15 3.89 7.56 2.06
N ASN A 16 4.23 7.42 3.34
CA ASN A 16 5.40 6.66 3.77
C ASN A 16 5.31 5.17 3.44
N GLU A 17 4.11 4.58 3.47
CA GLU A 17 3.88 3.18 3.05
C GLU A 17 4.21 3.00 1.56
N TYR A 18 3.76 3.92 0.70
CA TYR A 18 4.08 3.86 -0.73
C TYR A 18 5.57 4.08 -1.01
N GLU A 19 6.23 4.97 -0.26
CA GLU A 19 7.69 5.14 -0.37
C GLU A 19 8.46 3.89 0.06
N ALA A 20 8.01 3.22 1.12
CA ALA A 20 8.60 1.96 1.59
C ALA A 20 8.43 0.83 0.56
N ASP A 21 7.24 0.70 -0.02
CA ASP A 21 6.95 -0.26 -1.09
C ASP A 21 7.83 0.00 -2.32
N ALA A 22 7.96 1.27 -2.73
CA ALA A 22 8.81 1.68 -3.85
C ALA A 22 10.31 1.48 -3.57
N PHE A 23 10.74 1.56 -2.30
CA PHE A 23 12.12 1.25 -1.92
C PHE A 23 12.39 -0.25 -2.04
N ALA A 24 11.49 -1.09 -1.53
CA ALA A 24 11.62 -2.55 -1.62
C ALA A 24 11.60 -3.06 -3.07
N THR A 25 10.79 -2.47 -3.95
CA THR A 25 10.80 -2.81 -5.38
C THR A 25 12.12 -2.45 -6.06
N LYS A 26 12.70 -1.28 -5.75
CA LYS A 26 14.02 -0.86 -6.27
C LYS A 26 15.15 -1.81 -5.84
N LEU A 27 15.04 -2.44 -4.66
CA LEU A 27 15.97 -3.46 -4.17
C LEU A 27 15.78 -4.83 -4.86
N GLY A 28 14.73 -5.00 -5.66
CA GLY A 28 14.40 -6.24 -6.36
C GLY A 28 13.46 -7.17 -5.58
N TYR A 29 12.99 -6.78 -4.40
CA TYR A 29 12.09 -7.59 -3.56
C TYR A 29 10.60 -7.34 -3.81
N GLY A 30 10.25 -6.70 -4.94
CA GLY A 30 8.87 -6.33 -5.23
C GLY A 30 7.90 -7.50 -5.29
N LYS A 31 8.32 -8.62 -5.88
CA LYS A 31 7.47 -9.81 -6.03
C LYS A 31 7.27 -10.53 -4.70
N GLU A 32 8.34 -10.67 -3.92
CA GLU A 32 8.32 -11.26 -2.59
C GLU A 32 7.47 -10.43 -1.62
N LEU A 33 7.55 -9.10 -1.70
CA LEU A 33 6.74 -8.19 -0.90
C LEU A 33 5.25 -8.35 -1.22
N SER A 34 4.87 -8.34 -2.50
CA SER A 34 3.47 -8.58 -2.91
C SER A 34 2.94 -9.91 -2.39
N GLN A 35 3.74 -10.98 -2.49
CA GLN A 35 3.34 -12.30 -1.98
C GLN A 35 3.19 -12.32 -0.46
N ALA A 36 4.11 -11.68 0.28
CA ALA A 36 4.02 -11.57 1.73
C ALA A 36 2.78 -10.81 2.19
N LEU A 37 2.44 -9.71 1.49
CA LEU A 37 1.25 -8.90 1.76
C LEU A 37 -0.04 -9.70 1.55
N ILE A 38 -0.12 -10.49 0.47
CA ILE A 38 -1.27 -11.38 0.20
C ILE A 38 -1.40 -12.44 1.30
N THR A 39 -0.31 -13.10 1.66
CA THR A 39 -0.31 -14.13 2.71
C THR A 39 -0.74 -13.55 4.06
N LEU A 40 -0.26 -12.35 4.41
CA LEU A 40 -0.63 -11.67 5.65
C LEU A 40 -2.12 -11.28 5.65
N GLN A 41 -2.65 -10.81 4.52
CA GLN A 41 -4.07 -10.47 4.38
C GLN A 41 -4.96 -11.71 4.56
N VAL A 42 -4.59 -12.83 3.94
CA VAL A 42 -5.31 -14.10 4.06
C VAL A 42 -5.28 -14.60 5.50
N ALA A 43 -4.13 -14.54 6.16
CA ALA A 43 -3.99 -14.92 7.57
C ALA A 43 -4.86 -14.05 8.50
N ASN A 44 -5.01 -12.76 8.19
CA ASN A 44 -5.81 -11.84 8.98
C ASN A 44 -7.32 -11.86 8.65
N LEU A 45 -7.77 -12.65 7.67
CA LEU A 45 -9.16 -12.66 7.15
C LEU A 45 -9.70 -11.24 6.86
N SER A 46 -8.80 -10.34 6.45
CA SER A 46 -9.13 -8.94 6.24
C SER A 46 -10.01 -8.76 5.00
N SER A 47 -10.97 -7.84 5.05
CA SER A 47 -11.89 -7.56 3.95
C SER A 47 -11.15 -7.16 2.67
N MET A 48 -11.37 -7.90 1.58
CA MET A 48 -10.73 -7.67 0.28
C MET A 48 -11.32 -6.51 -0.51
N HIS A 49 -12.59 -6.16 -0.28
CA HIS A 49 -13.31 -5.18 -1.08
C HIS A 49 -13.87 -4.09 -0.17
N VAL A 50 -13.13 -2.99 -0.03
CA VAL A 50 -13.57 -1.81 0.70
C VAL A 50 -13.71 -0.65 -0.30
N ASP A 51 -14.79 0.11 -0.17
CA ASP A 51 -15.03 1.27 -1.02
C ASP A 51 -13.91 2.31 -0.83
N PRO A 52 -13.35 2.92 -1.89
CA PRO A 52 -12.24 3.87 -1.79
C PRO A 52 -12.52 5.11 -0.91
N LEU A 53 -13.76 5.60 -0.90
CA LEU A 53 -14.14 6.74 -0.06
C LEU A 53 -14.24 6.30 1.40
N TYR A 54 -14.78 5.11 1.65
CA TYR A 54 -14.83 4.54 2.99
C TYR A 54 -13.42 4.20 3.53
N SER A 55 -12.54 3.66 2.68
CA SER A 55 -11.18 3.28 3.05
C SER A 55 -10.32 4.49 3.39
N SER A 56 -10.42 5.56 2.60
CA SER A 56 -9.68 6.80 2.85
C SER A 56 -10.05 7.49 4.16
N TYR A 57 -11.27 7.26 4.67
CA TYR A 57 -11.75 7.87 5.91
C TYR A 57 -11.55 6.97 7.15
N HIS A 58 -11.80 5.66 7.04
CA HIS A 58 -11.78 4.74 8.19
C HIS A 58 -10.49 3.93 8.34
N TYR A 59 -9.74 3.70 7.26
CA TYR A 59 -8.52 2.92 7.32
C TYR A 59 -7.30 3.84 7.37
N ASN A 60 -6.42 3.58 8.34
CA ASN A 60 -5.16 4.32 8.47
C ASN A 60 -4.13 3.94 7.40
N HIS A 61 -4.36 2.84 6.68
CA HIS A 61 -3.47 2.30 5.65
C HIS A 61 -4.19 2.21 4.30
N PRO A 62 -3.46 2.35 3.17
CA PRO A 62 -4.04 2.09 1.87
C PRO A 62 -4.48 0.63 1.76
N THR A 63 -5.46 0.37 0.91
CA THR A 63 -5.98 -0.99 0.73
C THR A 63 -4.90 -1.89 0.13
N LEU A 64 -5.01 -3.20 0.36
CA LEU A 64 -4.07 -4.16 -0.21
C LEU A 64 -3.97 -4.01 -1.74
N ILE A 65 -5.11 -3.84 -2.40
CA ILE A 65 -5.20 -3.70 -3.86
C ILE A 65 -4.40 -2.47 -4.31
N GLU A 66 -4.61 -1.31 -3.67
CA GLU A 66 -3.86 -0.09 -3.99
C GLU A 66 -2.34 -0.24 -3.83
N ARG A 67 -1.89 -1.02 -2.84
CA ARG A 67 -0.45 -1.30 -2.63
C ARG A 67 0.11 -2.26 -3.67
N LEU A 68 -0.62 -3.33 -3.98
CA LEU A 68 -0.21 -4.30 -5.01
C LEU A 68 -0.12 -3.62 -6.38
N ASP A 69 -1.10 -2.78 -6.74
CA ASP A 69 -1.10 -2.02 -7.99
C ASP A 69 0.09 -1.06 -8.06
N ALA A 70 0.42 -0.38 -6.95
CA ALA A 70 1.57 0.52 -6.88
C ALA A 70 2.91 -0.24 -7.03
N ILE A 71 3.04 -1.41 -6.38
CA ILE A 71 4.22 -2.27 -6.49
C ILE A 71 4.39 -2.76 -7.93
N GLU A 72 3.32 -3.25 -8.56
CA GLU A 72 3.33 -3.74 -9.94
C GLU A 72 3.69 -2.61 -10.92
N ALA A 73 3.08 -1.44 -10.77
CA ALA A 73 3.40 -0.27 -11.59
C ALA A 73 4.88 0.12 -11.47
N GLU A 74 5.48 0.04 -10.28
CA GLU A 74 6.90 0.32 -10.11
C GLU A 74 7.82 -0.75 -10.68
N ILE A 75 7.47 -2.04 -10.58
CA ILE A 75 8.21 -3.11 -11.24
C ILE A 75 8.26 -2.87 -12.76
N VAL A 76 7.11 -2.56 -13.38
CA VAL A 76 7.03 -2.26 -14.82
C VAL A 76 7.86 -1.04 -15.21
N LYS A 77 7.89 0.01 -14.38
CA LYS A 77 8.73 1.19 -14.63
C LYS A 77 10.22 0.87 -14.56
N LEU A 78 10.64 0.03 -13.61
CA LEU A 78 12.03 -0.41 -13.48
C LEU A 78 12.45 -1.29 -14.66
N GLU A 79 11.58 -2.20 -15.13
CA GLU A 79 11.83 -3.02 -16.31
C GLU A 79 11.98 -2.19 -17.59
N LYS A 80 11.21 -1.10 -17.75
CA LYS A 80 11.33 -0.18 -18.90
C LYS A 80 12.58 0.70 -18.88
N LYS A 81 13.25 0.81 -17.74
CA LYS A 81 14.43 1.68 -17.55
C LYS A 81 15.75 0.92 -17.79
N ASN A 82 15.72 -0.41 -17.72
CA ASN A 82 16.83 -1.30 -18.07
C ASN A 82 16.79 -1.66 -19.56
#